data_AF-A0A1F3CSQ6-F1
#
_entry.id   AF-A0A1F3CSQ6-F1
#
_cell.length_a   1.000
_cell.length_b   1.000
_cell.length_c   1.000
_cell.angle_alpha   90.00
_cell.angle_beta   90.00
_cell.angle_gamma   90.00
#
_symmetry.space_group_name_H-M   'P 1'
#
loop_
_entity.id
_entity.type
_entity.pdbx_description
1 polymer ?
#
loop_
_entity_poly.entity_id
_entity_poly.type
_entity_poly.pdbx_seq_one_letter_code
_entity_poly.pdbx_strand_id
1 'polypeptide(L)' 'MKNHLLFLLIVSIFIISCDKLAEEDTPVCKDCYQMKYKNTQLLDTLKYQRLCGGDVVVWENIPDSVVTADTTIKYFCK' A
#
# COMPACT_ATOMS: atom_id res chain seq x y z
N MET A 1 -0.76 43.44 -23.50
CA MET A 1 -0.02 42.24 -23.98
C MET A 1 0.86 41.58 -22.92
N LYS A 2 1.57 42.33 -22.06
CA LYS A 2 2.46 41.76 -21.02
C LYS A 2 1.75 40.86 -19.97
N ASN A 3 0.53 41.21 -19.57
CA ASN A 3 -0.23 40.45 -18.56
C ASN A 3 -0.76 39.10 -19.07
N HIS A 4 -1.06 38.97 -20.37
CA HIS A 4 -1.49 37.68 -20.95
C HIS A 4 -0.34 36.67 -21.02
N LEU A 5 0.89 37.14 -21.22
CA LEU A 5 2.08 36.28 -21.27
C LEU A 5 2.40 35.70 -19.89
N LEU A 6 2.26 36.49 -18.84
CA LEU A 6 2.47 36.05 -17.45
C LEU A 6 1.44 34.99 -17.03
N PHE A 7 0.18 35.16 -17.46
CA PHE A 7 -0.89 34.22 -17.16
C PHE A 7 -0.66 32.84 -17.81
N LEU A 8 -0.21 32.82 -19.07
CA LEU A 8 0.14 31.58 -19.78
C LEU A 8 1.32 30.83 -19.13
N LEU A 9 2.31 31.56 -18.60
CA LEU A 9 3.44 30.98 -17.87
C LEU A 9 3.05 30.33 -16.55
N ILE A 10 2.09 30.91 -15.83
CA ILE A 10 1.63 30.34 -14.56
C ILE A 10 0.86 29.04 -14.82
N VAL A 11 -0.03 29.03 -15.81
CA VAL A 11 -0.84 27.87 -16.16
C VAL A 11 0.03 26.69 -16.64
N SER A 12 1.09 26.94 -17.41
CA SER A 12 1.99 25.88 -17.86
C SER A 12 2.77 25.22 -16.73
N ILE A 13 3.14 25.97 -15.68
CA ILE A 13 3.84 25.42 -14.50
C ILE A 13 2.91 24.51 -13.68
N PHE A 14 1.62 24.85 -13.58
CA PHE A 14 0.64 24.00 -12.89
C PHE A 14 0.39 22.67 -13.61
N ILE A 15 0.34 22.67 -14.95
CA ILE A 15 0.15 21.44 -15.74
C ILE A 15 1.33 20.48 -15.54
N ILE A 16 2.57 20.98 -15.63
CA ILE A 16 3.78 20.16 -15.46
C ILE A 16 3.92 19.60 -14.03
N SER A 17 3.44 20.35 -13.03
CA SER A 17 3.50 19.89 -11.63
C SER A 17 2.47 18.80 -11.32
N CYS A 18 1.32 18.80 -12.01
CA CYS A 18 0.29 17.77 -11.85
C CYS A 18 0.71 16.42 -12.44
N ASP A 19 1.35 16.41 -13.61
CA ASP A 19 1.80 15.16 -14.26
C ASP A 19 2.85 14.43 -13.41
N LYS A 20 3.70 15.19 -12.70
CA LYS A 20 4.73 14.64 -11.83
C LYS A 20 4.19 14.03 -10.54
N LEU A 21 3.06 14.53 -10.04
CA LEU A 21 2.37 13.97 -8.88
C LEU A 21 1.71 12.63 -9.24
N ALA A 22 1.09 12.55 -10.43
CA ALA A 22 0.44 11.33 -10.90
C ALA A 22 1.41 10.16 -11.15
N GLU A 23 2.68 10.45 -11.45
CA GLU A 23 3.74 9.44 -11.62
C GLU A 23 4.22 8.85 -10.28
N GLU A 24 4.21 9.63 -9.20
CA GLU A 24 4.55 9.17 -7.84
C GLU A 24 3.35 8.57 -7.08
N ASP A 25 2.12 8.83 -7.51
CA ASP A 25 0.87 8.42 -6.84
C ASP A 25 0.31 7.06 -7.30
N THR A 26 1.05 6.22 -8.04
CA THR A 26 0.58 4.85 -8.24
C THR A 26 0.75 4.07 -6.93
N PRO A 27 -0.35 3.72 -6.23
CA PRO A 27 -0.23 3.13 -4.92
C PRO A 27 0.44 1.77 -5.07
N VAL A 28 1.58 1.57 -4.39
CA VAL A 28 2.29 0.28 -4.41
C VAL A 28 1.31 -0.81 -3.95
N CYS A 29 1.00 -1.73 -4.85
CA CYS A 29 0.14 -2.86 -4.57
C CYS A 29 0.98 -4.07 -4.16
N LYS A 30 0.61 -4.70 -3.04
CA LYS A 30 1.23 -5.93 -2.54
C LYS A 30 0.20 -7.03 -2.41
N ASP A 31 0.67 -8.27 -2.53
CA ASP A 31 -0.13 -9.46 -2.27
C ASP A 31 -0.04 -9.77 -0.78
N CYS A 32 -1.16 -9.65 -0.07
CA CYS A 32 -1.24 -9.75 1.38
C CYS A 32 -1.91 -11.04 1.84
N TYR A 33 -1.37 -11.63 2.90
CA TYR A 33 -1.73 -12.94 3.41
C TYR A 33 -2.04 -12.90 4.90
N GLN A 34 -2.98 -13.76 5.30
CA GLN A 34 -3.20 -14.16 6.68
C GLN A 34 -2.89 -15.65 6.78
N MET A 35 -1.89 -16.02 7.56
CA MET A 35 -1.38 -17.39 7.63
C MET A 35 -1.38 -17.93 9.05
N LYS A 36 -1.70 -19.21 9.19
CA LYS A 36 -1.67 -19.93 10.46
C LYS A 36 -0.39 -20.75 10.55
N TYR A 37 0.38 -20.53 11.61
CA TYR A 37 1.61 -21.25 11.92
C TYR A 37 1.42 -22.16 13.14
N LYS A 38 2.19 -23.25 13.19
CA LYS A 38 2.43 -24.05 14.40
C LYS A 38 3.93 -24.18 14.65
N ASN A 39 4.43 -23.69 15.79
CA ASN A 39 5.85 -23.77 16.15
C ASN A 39 6.79 -23.45 14.95
N THR A 40 6.52 -22.34 14.24
CA THR A 40 7.18 -21.86 13.00
C THR A 40 6.86 -22.57 11.68
N GLN A 41 6.15 -23.69 11.68
CA GLN A 41 5.71 -24.35 10.45
C GLN A 41 4.41 -23.72 9.94
N LEU A 42 4.36 -23.36 8.65
CA LEU A 42 3.10 -22.94 8.02
C LEU A 42 2.13 -24.12 7.99
N LEU A 43 0.97 -23.96 8.63
CA LEU A 43 -0.13 -24.93 8.57
C LEU A 43 -1.11 -24.60 7.45
N ASP A 44 -1.52 -23.33 7.35
CA ASP A 44 -2.59 -22.93 6.45
C ASP A 44 -2.50 -21.47 6.02
N THR A 45 -3.06 -21.15 4.85
CA THR A 45 -3.28 -19.79 4.36
C THR A 45 -4.76 -19.48 4.46
N LEU A 46 -5.13 -18.70 5.49
CA LEU A 46 -6.52 -18.40 5.83
C LEU A 46 -7.14 -17.37 4.88
N LYS A 47 -6.33 -16.40 4.43
CA LYS A 47 -6.79 -15.34 3.55
C LYS A 47 -5.68 -14.84 2.62
N TYR A 48 -6.07 -14.53 1.39
CA TYR A 48 -5.26 -13.85 0.38
C TYR A 48 -6.05 -12.66 -0.16
N GLN A 49 -5.40 -11.51 -0.29
CA GLN A 49 -5.95 -10.34 -0.97
C GLN A 49 -4.84 -9.45 -1.49
N ARG A 50 -5.05 -8.85 -2.67
CA ARG A 50 -4.17 -7.80 -3.20
C ARG A 50 -4.62 -6.45 -2.65
N LEU A 51 -3.71 -5.73 -2.00
CA LEU A 51 -3.96 -4.42 -1.38
C LEU A 51 -3.02 -3.38 -1.97
N CYS A 52 -3.42 -2.11 -1.96
CA CYS A 52 -2.62 -1.03 -2.52
C CYS A 52 -2.55 0.15 -1.55
N GLY A 53 -1.42 0.86 -1.55
CA GLY A 53 -1.28 2.12 -0.83
C GLY A 53 -1.49 1.96 0.67
N GLY A 54 -2.37 2.78 1.25
CA GLY A 54 -2.63 2.79 2.69
C GLY A 54 -3.13 1.46 3.27
N ASP A 55 -3.85 0.66 2.48
CA ASP A 55 -4.38 -0.63 2.94
C ASP A 55 -3.28 -1.64 3.25
N VAL A 56 -2.15 -1.57 2.53
CA VAL A 56 -0.96 -2.40 2.79
C VAL A 56 -0.41 -2.07 4.18
N VAL A 57 -0.30 -0.78 4.51
CA VAL A 57 0.21 -0.31 5.81
C VAL A 57 -0.71 -0.75 6.95
N VAL A 58 -2.03 -0.67 6.75
CA VAL A 58 -3.00 -1.15 7.75
C VAL A 58 -2.82 -2.65 7.99
N TRP A 59 -2.67 -3.43 6.92
CA TRP A 59 -2.52 -4.89 7.01
C TRP A 59 -1.24 -5.32 7.73
N GLU A 60 -0.10 -4.70 7.41
CA GLU A 60 1.20 -5.02 8.01
C GLU A 60 1.28 -4.62 9.50
N ASN A 61 0.40 -3.72 9.96
CA ASN A 61 0.33 -3.32 11.37
C ASN A 61 -0.65 -4.15 12.22
N ILE A 62 -1.34 -5.13 11.64
CA ILE A 62 -2.22 -6.03 12.41
C ILE A 62 -1.32 -6.94 13.27
N PRO A 63 -1.50 -6.95 14.61
CA PRO A 63 -0.66 -7.75 15.48
C PRO A 63 -0.90 -9.26 15.30
N ASP A 64 0.17 -10.03 15.41
CA ASP A 64 0.10 -11.49 15.46
C ASP A 64 -0.85 -11.96 16.57
N SER A 65 -1.69 -12.95 16.26
CA SER A 65 -2.68 -13.47 17.20
C SER A 65 -2.36 -14.91 17.60
N VAL A 66 -2.20 -15.16 18.90
CA VAL A 66 -2.01 -16.52 19.43
C VAL A 66 -3.38 -17.19 19.59
N VAL A 67 -3.60 -18.31 18.92
CA VAL A 67 -4.87 -19.05 18.94
C VAL A 67 -4.83 -20.20 19.94
N THR A 68 -3.70 -20.91 20.03
CA THR A 68 -3.43 -21.95 21.04
C THR A 68 -1.98 -21.88 21.49
N ALA A 69 -1.57 -22.71 22.45
CA ALA A 69 -0.18 -22.75 22.95
C ALA A 69 0.88 -22.86 21.84
N ASP A 70 0.53 -23.53 20.73
CA ASP A 70 1.46 -23.77 19.62
C ASP A 70 1.06 -23.05 18.34
N THR A 71 -0.14 -22.47 18.23
CA THR A 71 -0.62 -21.88 16.96
C THR A 71 -0.75 -20.37 17.00
N THR A 72 -0.28 -19.73 15.93
CA THR A 72 -0.27 -18.27 15.76
C THR A 72 -0.78 -17.89 14.38
N ILE A 73 -1.56 -16.82 14.29
CA ILE A 73 -1.95 -16.18 13.04
C ILE A 73 -1.03 -15.00 12.80
N LYS A 74 -0.48 -14.91 11.58
CA LYS A 74 0.41 -13.83 11.14
C LYS A 74 -0.13 -13.15 9.90
N TYR A 75 0.14 -11.85 9.78
CA TYR A 75 -0.24 -11.00 8.67
C TYR A 75 1.02 -10.49 7.97
N PHE A 76 1.10 -10.63 6.64
CA PHE A 76 2.24 -10.13 5.87
C PHE A 76 1.85 -9.80 4.43
N CYS A 77 2.62 -8.95 3.77
CA CYS A 77 2.46 -8.60 2.36
C CYS A 77 3.78 -8.85 1.60
N LYS A 78 3.67 -9.21 0.31
CA LYS A 78 4.79 -9.44 -0.61
C LYS A 78 4.69 -8.54 -1.84
#